data_AF-A0A934YI55-F1
#
_entry.id   AF-A0A934YI55-F1
#
_cell.length_a   1.000
_cell.length_b   1.000
_cell.length_c   1.000
_cell.angle_alpha   90.00
_cell.angle_beta   90.00
_cell.angle_gamma   90.00
#
_symmetry.space_group_name_H-M   'P 1'
#
loop_
_entity.id
_entity.type
_entity.pdbx_description
1 polymer ?
#
loop_
_entity_poly.entity_id
_entity_poly.type
_entity_poly.pdbx_seq_one_letter_code
_entity_poly.pdbx_strand_id
1 'polypeptide(L)'
;MLTLVALNTAERVTLPAQTDTGGFAAAELDTAAHLLRDPRTGNEHPVEPALLDAVYRIARHFSAQEVRVISGYRTPKPGGHSNHGRGRAMDLIVPGATDEDVAKLAREAGYSGVGVYPVSGFVHVDIRPRSYFWIDTSGPGGRSRLRGVLADVAAKADSAAAARGARPVRAFSLLPDVDAALRAEGGQATEPMHEEDEDAEAPGAAGAAGADG
;
A
#
# COMPACT_ATOMS: atom_id res chain seq x y z
N MET A 1 16.70 1.01 -4.11
CA MET A 1 15.89 -0.17 -4.42
C MET A 1 15.26 -0.70 -3.14
N LEU A 2 13.98 -1.06 -3.18
CA LEU A 2 13.29 -1.85 -2.15
C LEU A 2 13.06 -3.26 -2.71
N THR A 3 13.60 -4.28 -2.07
CA THR A 3 13.31 -5.67 -2.44
C THR A 3 12.33 -6.26 -1.43
N LEU A 4 11.21 -6.78 -1.93
CA LEU A 4 10.20 -7.48 -1.15
C LEU A 4 10.16 -8.96 -1.54
N VAL A 5 10.13 -9.85 -0.56
CA VAL A 5 9.98 -11.30 -0.75
C VAL A 5 8.77 -11.78 0.01
N ALA A 6 7.72 -12.18 -0.70
CA ALA A 6 6.49 -12.69 -0.11
C ALA A 6 6.65 -14.17 0.27
N LEU A 7 6.61 -14.46 1.57
CA LEU A 7 6.80 -15.82 2.10
C LEU A 7 5.58 -16.73 1.86
N ASN A 8 4.40 -16.13 1.70
CA ASN A 8 3.13 -16.83 1.48
C ASN A 8 2.90 -17.24 0.02
N THR A 9 3.53 -16.56 -0.95
CA THR A 9 3.42 -16.85 -2.38
C THR A 9 4.74 -17.24 -3.04
N ALA A 10 5.87 -17.13 -2.31
CA ALA A 10 7.23 -17.33 -2.81
C ALA A 10 7.64 -16.37 -3.96
N GLU A 11 6.96 -15.22 -4.07
CA GLU A 11 7.26 -14.20 -5.08
C GLU A 11 8.28 -13.19 -4.57
N ARG A 12 8.99 -12.56 -5.51
CA ARG A 12 10.01 -11.53 -5.25
C ARG A 12 9.87 -10.39 -6.25
N VAL A 13 9.92 -9.16 -5.74
CA VAL A 13 9.96 -7.95 -6.56
C VAL A 13 11.04 -6.99 -6.04
N THR A 14 11.62 -6.22 -6.95
CA THR A 14 12.56 -5.14 -6.62
C THR A 14 12.04 -3.85 -7.23
N LEU A 15 11.74 -2.89 -6.36
CA LEU A 15 11.07 -1.64 -6.69
C LEU A 15 12.09 -0.48 -6.61
N PRO A 16 12.32 0.28 -7.69
CA PRO A 16 13.10 1.51 -7.62
C PRO A 16 12.35 2.59 -6.84
N ALA A 17 13.01 3.15 -5.84
CA ALA A 17 12.53 4.36 -5.15
C ALA A 17 13.03 5.59 -5.91
N GLN A 18 12.18 6.61 -6.02
CA GLN A 18 12.47 7.86 -6.69
C GLN A 18 13.33 8.80 -5.82
N THR A 19 13.26 8.67 -4.50
CA THR A 19 14.01 9.48 -3.54
C THR A 19 14.65 8.63 -2.44
N ASP A 20 15.53 9.24 -1.64
CA ASP A 20 16.13 8.61 -0.46
C ASP A 20 15.12 8.26 0.64
N THR A 21 13.93 8.86 0.59
CA THR A 21 12.88 8.66 1.60
C THR A 21 11.71 7.82 1.11
N GLY A 22 11.77 7.31 -0.12
CA GLY A 22 10.69 6.57 -0.78
C GLY A 22 10.23 7.26 -2.05
N GLY A 23 8.94 7.14 -2.35
CA GLY A 23 8.33 7.54 -3.61
C GLY A 23 8.51 6.44 -4.65
N PHE A 24 7.40 5.87 -5.10
CA PHE A 24 7.35 4.79 -6.08
C PHE A 24 6.42 5.22 -7.22
N ALA A 25 6.79 4.93 -8.47
CA ALA A 25 5.91 5.24 -9.58
C ALA A 25 4.69 4.30 -9.57
N ALA A 26 3.66 4.65 -10.34
CA ALA A 26 2.40 3.91 -10.38
C ALA A 26 2.62 2.42 -10.72
N ALA A 27 3.51 2.12 -11.67
CA ALA A 27 3.84 0.75 -12.04
C ALA A 27 4.46 -0.07 -10.89
N GLU A 28 5.31 0.55 -10.07
CA GLU A 28 5.88 -0.08 -8.87
C GLU A 28 4.84 -0.29 -7.78
N LEU A 29 3.88 0.64 -7.63
CA LEU A 29 2.74 0.48 -6.71
C LEU A 29 1.86 -0.69 -7.14
N ASP A 30 1.58 -0.84 -8.44
CA ASP A 30 0.80 -1.96 -8.98
C ASP A 30 1.55 -3.30 -8.80
N THR A 31 2.85 -3.31 -9.08
CA THR A 31 3.72 -4.48 -8.85
C THR A 31 3.72 -4.88 -7.37
N ALA A 32 3.79 -3.90 -6.47
CA ALA A 32 3.70 -4.15 -5.04
C ALA A 32 2.31 -4.64 -4.62
N ALA A 33 1.23 -4.06 -5.16
CA ALA A 33 -0.14 -4.49 -4.89
C ALA A 33 -0.37 -5.95 -5.28
N HIS A 34 0.16 -6.37 -6.44
CA HIS A 34 0.13 -7.75 -6.87
C HIS A 34 0.87 -8.66 -5.87
N LEU A 35 2.13 -8.35 -5.54
CA LEU A 35 2.90 -9.12 -4.56
C LEU A 35 2.18 -9.23 -3.20
N LEU A 36 1.53 -8.15 -2.76
CA LEU A 36 0.87 -8.04 -1.46
C LEU A 36 -0.55 -8.58 -1.43
N ARG A 37 -1.09 -9.14 -2.53
CA ARG A 37 -2.46 -9.65 -2.64
C ARG A 37 -2.80 -10.72 -1.60
N ASP A 38 -4.09 -10.96 -1.39
CA ASP A 38 -4.53 -12.05 -0.50
C ASP A 38 -4.32 -13.40 -1.20
N PRO A 39 -3.38 -14.24 -0.75
CA PRO A 39 -3.04 -15.49 -1.45
C PRO A 39 -4.18 -16.52 -1.42
N ARG A 40 -5.16 -16.36 -0.52
CA ARG A 40 -6.27 -17.30 -0.36
C ARG A 40 -7.38 -17.04 -1.37
N THR A 41 -7.52 -15.79 -1.81
CA THR A 41 -8.61 -15.36 -2.71
C THR A 41 -8.11 -14.85 -4.05
N GLY A 42 -6.81 -14.52 -4.18
CA GLY A 42 -6.25 -13.86 -5.35
C GLY A 42 -6.57 -12.36 -5.44
N ASN A 43 -7.58 -11.88 -4.71
CA ASN A 43 -7.94 -10.46 -4.67
C ASN A 43 -6.76 -9.55 -4.35
N GLU A 44 -6.64 -8.52 -5.18
CA GLU A 44 -5.67 -7.44 -5.05
C GLU A 44 -6.34 -6.18 -4.53
N HIS A 45 -5.53 -5.27 -4.00
CA HIS A 45 -5.97 -3.95 -3.57
C HIS A 45 -4.81 -2.97 -3.69
N PRO A 46 -5.04 -1.72 -4.11
CA PRO A 46 -4.01 -0.69 -4.13
C PRO A 46 -3.29 -0.61 -2.78
N VAL A 47 -1.95 -0.60 -2.82
CA VAL A 47 -1.12 -0.38 -1.63
C VAL A 47 -1.07 1.10 -1.31
N GLU A 48 -1.21 1.45 -0.04
CA GLU A 48 -1.01 2.83 0.42
C GLU A 48 0.46 3.24 0.20
N PRO A 49 0.77 4.27 -0.61
CA PRO A 49 2.17 4.63 -0.93
C PRO A 49 3.03 4.89 0.32
N ALA A 50 2.45 5.53 1.34
CA ALA A 50 3.13 5.78 2.61
C ALA A 50 3.55 4.50 3.35
N LEU A 51 2.89 3.35 3.09
CA LEU A 51 3.30 2.06 3.65
C LEU A 51 4.60 1.60 3.01
N LEU A 52 4.72 1.68 1.67
CA LEU A 52 5.97 1.33 0.99
C LEU A 52 7.10 2.27 1.36
N ASP A 53 6.84 3.56 1.53
CA ASP A 53 7.84 4.52 2.00
C ASP A 53 8.36 4.16 3.40
N ALA A 54 7.46 3.78 4.32
CA ALA A 54 7.85 3.34 5.66
C ALA A 54 8.73 2.08 5.60
N VAL A 55 8.30 1.07 4.83
CA VAL A 55 9.06 -0.19 4.66
C VAL A 55 10.41 0.05 3.96
N TYR A 56 10.46 0.97 2.99
CA TYR A 56 11.70 1.36 2.34
C TYR A 56 12.69 1.99 3.31
N ARG A 57 12.24 2.94 4.14
CA ARG A 57 13.09 3.57 5.16
C ARG A 57 13.63 2.56 6.16
N ILE A 58 12.79 1.59 6.57
CA ILE A 58 13.21 0.47 7.42
C ILE A 58 14.33 -0.34 6.73
N ALA A 59 14.10 -0.77 5.49
CA ALA A 59 15.08 -1.55 4.74
C ALA A 59 16.41 -0.79 4.58
N ARG A 60 16.35 0.51 4.28
CA ARG A 60 17.52 1.39 4.14
C ARG A 60 18.28 1.55 5.46
N HIS A 61 17.58 1.82 6.56
CA HIS A 61 18.19 2.02 7.87
C HIS A 61 19.00 0.80 8.31
N PHE A 62 18.45 -0.40 8.13
CA PHE A 62 19.11 -1.66 8.50
C PHE A 62 20.00 -2.24 7.39
N SER A 63 20.19 -1.53 6.28
CA SER A 63 20.93 -2.02 5.10
C SER A 63 20.47 -3.41 4.64
N ALA A 64 19.18 -3.69 4.77
CA ALA A 64 18.58 -4.97 4.47
C ALA A 64 18.57 -5.20 2.95
N GLN A 65 19.06 -6.37 2.52
CA GLN A 65 19.04 -6.77 1.11
C GLN A 65 17.62 -7.06 0.60
N GLU A 66 16.73 -7.45 1.52
CA GLU A 66 15.32 -7.73 1.27
C GLU A 66 14.50 -7.51 2.54
N VAL A 67 13.22 -7.22 2.38
CA VAL A 67 12.22 -7.33 3.43
C VAL A 67 11.37 -8.57 3.15
N ARG A 68 11.24 -9.45 4.13
CA ARG A 68 10.42 -10.66 4.01
C ARG A 68 9.01 -10.36 4.47
N VAL A 69 8.06 -10.47 3.56
CA VAL A 69 6.65 -10.17 3.79
C VAL A 69 5.93 -11.44 4.17
N ILE A 70 5.32 -11.47 5.35
CA ILE A 70 4.45 -12.56 5.79
C ILE A 70 3.06 -12.37 5.18
N SER A 71 2.54 -11.15 5.23
CA SER A 71 1.27 -10.83 4.57
C SER A 71 1.10 -9.33 4.33
N GLY A 72 0.38 -8.99 3.26
CA GLY A 72 -0.05 -7.65 2.91
C GLY A 72 -1.57 -7.52 2.98
N TYR A 73 -2.21 -7.26 1.85
CA TYR A 73 -3.66 -7.18 1.76
C TYR A 73 -4.35 -8.49 2.19
N ARG A 74 -5.48 -8.34 2.87
CA ARG A 74 -6.35 -9.45 3.28
C ARG A 74 -7.78 -9.08 2.95
N THR A 75 -8.47 -9.90 2.16
CA THR A 75 -9.86 -9.67 1.76
C THR A 75 -10.73 -9.46 3.01
N PRO A 76 -11.36 -8.27 3.18
CA PRO A 76 -12.17 -7.97 4.35
C PRO A 76 -13.37 -8.92 4.44
N LYS A 77 -13.66 -9.39 5.64
CA LYS A 77 -14.98 -9.97 5.94
C LYS A 77 -16.01 -8.83 6.08
N PRO A 78 -17.31 -9.09 5.86
CA PRO A 78 -18.35 -8.10 6.13
C PRO A 78 -18.21 -7.50 7.54
N GLY A 79 -18.16 -6.16 7.63
CA GLY A 79 -17.92 -5.43 8.89
C GLY A 79 -16.47 -5.41 9.38
N GLY A 80 -15.51 -5.93 8.60
CA GLY A 80 -14.10 -5.91 8.93
C GLY A 80 -13.46 -4.53 8.71
N HIS A 81 -12.72 -4.04 9.71
CA HIS A 81 -12.08 -2.71 9.68
C HIS A 81 -10.54 -2.76 9.86
N SER A 82 -9.91 -3.88 9.49
CA SER A 82 -8.45 -4.05 9.58
C SER A 82 -7.72 -3.20 8.54
N ASN A 83 -6.53 -2.69 8.88
CA ASN A 83 -5.68 -1.96 7.95
C ASN A 83 -5.07 -2.86 6.86
N HIS A 84 -4.96 -4.17 7.07
CA HIS A 84 -4.66 -5.11 5.98
C HIS A 84 -5.74 -5.07 4.90
N GLY A 85 -7.01 -5.04 5.30
CA GLY A 85 -8.15 -4.97 4.38
C GLY A 85 -8.32 -3.62 3.67
N ARG A 86 -7.42 -2.66 3.94
CA ARG A 86 -7.40 -1.32 3.35
C ARG A 86 -6.16 -1.07 2.49
N GLY A 87 -5.32 -2.09 2.29
CA GLY A 87 -4.03 -1.94 1.63
C GLY A 87 -3.01 -1.10 2.42
N ARG A 88 -3.22 -0.95 3.73
CA ARG A 88 -2.47 -0.03 4.61
C ARG A 88 -1.55 -0.72 5.61
N ALA A 89 -1.44 -2.05 5.58
CA ALA A 89 -0.66 -2.80 6.55
C ALA A 89 0.18 -3.91 5.91
N MET A 90 1.31 -4.19 6.54
CA MET A 90 2.24 -5.27 6.19
C MET A 90 2.74 -5.94 7.47
N ASP A 91 2.68 -7.27 7.50
CA ASP A 91 3.39 -8.08 8.49
C ASP A 91 4.73 -8.49 7.86
N LEU A 92 5.85 -8.14 8.49
CA LEU A 92 7.17 -8.25 7.89
C LEU A 92 8.27 -8.69 8.86
N ILE A 93 9.36 -9.18 8.27
CA ILE A 93 10.64 -9.52 8.91
C ILE A 93 11.74 -8.80 8.14
N VAL A 94 12.70 -8.23 8.87
CA VAL A 94 13.88 -7.58 8.29
C VAL A 94 15.12 -8.40 8.66
N PRO A 95 15.67 -9.20 7.72
CA PRO A 95 16.88 -9.97 7.97
C PRO A 95 18.03 -9.08 8.44
N GLY A 96 18.67 -9.46 9.55
CA GLY A 96 19.78 -8.70 10.15
C GLY A 96 19.36 -7.67 11.20
N ALA A 97 18.07 -7.51 11.48
CA ALA A 97 17.55 -6.66 12.55
C ALA A 97 16.64 -7.47 13.49
N THR A 98 16.55 -7.06 14.76
CA THR A 98 15.57 -7.62 15.70
C THR A 98 14.18 -7.01 15.45
N ASP A 99 13.13 -7.75 15.79
CA ASP A 99 11.74 -7.25 15.67
C ASP A 99 11.55 -5.97 16.52
N GLU A 100 12.16 -5.91 17.70
CA GLU A 100 12.14 -4.72 18.57
C GLU A 100 12.82 -3.50 17.94
N ASP A 101 13.99 -3.67 17.29
CA ASP A 101 14.69 -2.56 16.63
C ASP A 101 13.90 -2.03 15.42
N VAL A 102 13.35 -2.95 14.61
CA VAL A 102 12.48 -2.61 13.49
C VAL A 102 11.25 -1.84 13.99
N ALA A 103 10.61 -2.32 15.05
CA ALA A 103 9.45 -1.66 15.64
C ALA A 103 9.80 -0.30 16.22
N LYS A 104 10.96 -0.15 16.87
CA LYS A 104 11.43 1.15 17.39
C LYS A 104 11.54 2.17 16.26
N LEU A 105 12.20 1.81 15.16
CA LEU A 105 12.32 2.69 13.99
C LEU A 105 10.96 2.99 13.35
N ALA A 106 10.11 1.98 13.15
CA ALA A 106 8.79 2.14 12.54
C ALA A 106 7.88 3.10 13.35
N ARG A 107 8.02 3.11 14.68
CA ARG A 107 7.28 4.01 15.57
C ARG A 107 7.69 5.47 15.38
N GLU A 108 8.95 5.74 15.04
CA GLU A 108 9.46 7.11 14.86
C GLU A 108 8.79 7.83 13.68
N ALA A 109 8.24 7.10 12.71
CA ALA A 109 7.51 7.66 11.57
C ALA A 109 6.33 8.55 12.02
N GLY A 110 5.63 8.16 13.09
CA GLY A 110 4.34 8.71 13.48
C GLY A 110 3.23 8.40 12.47
N TYR A 111 1.98 8.65 12.85
CA TYR A 111 0.79 8.28 12.07
C TYR A 111 0.84 6.82 11.59
N SER A 112 1.33 5.92 12.44
CA SER A 112 1.57 4.51 12.11
C SER A 112 1.06 3.58 13.21
N GLY A 113 0.62 2.39 12.83
CA GLY A 113 0.42 1.31 13.78
C GLY A 113 1.62 0.38 13.75
N VAL A 114 2.11 0.01 14.93
CA VAL A 114 3.28 -0.85 15.06
C VAL A 114 3.04 -1.90 16.14
N GLY A 115 2.96 -3.16 15.72
CA GLY A 115 2.78 -4.32 16.59
C GLY A 115 4.01 -5.22 16.58
N VAL A 116 4.47 -5.66 17.75
CA VAL A 116 5.54 -6.68 17.84
C VAL A 116 4.92 -8.01 18.22
N TYR A 117 5.25 -9.08 17.49
CA TYR A 117 4.72 -10.42 17.69
C TYR A 117 5.84 -11.39 18.09
N PRO A 118 6.39 -11.29 19.31
CA PRO A 118 7.62 -12.01 19.68
C PRO A 118 7.50 -13.54 19.64
N VAL A 119 6.28 -14.08 19.81
CA VAL A 119 6.04 -15.53 19.72
C VAL A 119 5.96 -16.00 18.27
N SER A 120 5.44 -15.16 17.37
CA SER A 120 5.31 -15.49 15.94
C SER A 120 6.50 -15.01 15.10
N GLY A 121 7.35 -14.13 15.64
CA GLY A 121 8.59 -13.65 15.04
C GLY A 121 8.39 -12.68 13.87
N PHE A 122 7.62 -11.62 14.07
CA PHE A 122 7.45 -10.55 13.07
C PHE A 122 7.01 -9.22 13.66
N VAL A 123 7.11 -8.18 12.82
CA VAL A 123 6.58 -6.84 13.10
C VAL A 123 5.41 -6.53 12.17
N HIS A 124 4.32 -6.06 12.76
CA HIS A 124 3.22 -5.44 12.04
C HIS A 124 3.50 -3.95 11.87
N VAL A 125 3.38 -3.46 10.64
CA VAL A 125 3.47 -2.03 10.32
C VAL A 125 2.25 -1.63 9.50
N ASP A 126 1.53 -0.61 9.96
CA ASP A 126 0.42 -0.02 9.22
C ASP A 126 0.45 1.51 9.21
N ILE A 127 -0.20 2.12 8.23
CA ILE A 127 -0.36 3.58 8.14
C ILE A 127 -1.78 3.98 8.53
N ARG A 128 -1.91 4.97 9.42
CA ARG A 128 -3.18 5.32 10.06
C ARG A 128 -3.23 6.77 10.54
N PRO A 129 -4.41 7.36 10.75
CA PRO A 129 -4.51 8.76 11.15
C PRO A 129 -3.92 9.11 12.53
N ARG A 130 -3.80 8.13 13.43
CA ARG A 130 -3.25 8.28 14.77
C ARG A 130 -2.46 7.04 15.14
N SER A 131 -1.27 7.23 15.70
CA SER A 131 -0.41 6.10 16.02
C SER A 131 -1.04 5.18 17.06
N TYR A 132 -0.73 3.90 16.94
CA TYR A 132 -1.16 2.89 17.90
C TYR A 132 -0.10 1.80 18.00
N PHE A 133 0.48 1.58 19.17
CA PHE A 133 1.60 0.66 19.35
C PHE A 133 1.26 -0.40 20.38
N TRP A 134 1.57 -1.66 20.06
CA TRP A 134 1.24 -2.80 20.91
C TRP A 134 2.27 -3.92 20.81
N ILE A 135 2.19 -4.87 21.75
CA ILE A 135 2.89 -6.14 21.71
C ILE A 135 1.82 -7.23 21.77
N ASP A 136 1.90 -8.25 20.92
CA ASP A 136 0.98 -9.39 20.96
C ASP A 136 1.74 -10.69 21.16
N THR A 137 1.50 -11.35 22.29
CA THR A 137 2.15 -12.61 22.64
C THR A 137 1.32 -13.84 22.25
N SER A 138 0.34 -13.66 21.35
CA SER A 138 -0.37 -14.78 20.75
C SER A 138 0.58 -15.63 19.90
N GLY A 139 0.49 -16.95 20.04
CA GLY A 139 1.12 -17.87 19.11
C GLY A 139 0.34 -17.98 17.79
N PRO A 140 0.94 -18.59 16.75
CA PRO A 140 0.31 -18.79 15.45
C PRO A 140 -1.08 -19.44 15.57
N GLY A 141 -2.09 -18.85 14.94
CA GLY A 141 -3.48 -19.34 14.97
C GLY A 141 -4.21 -19.13 16.32
N GLY A 142 -3.53 -18.57 17.32
CA GLY A 142 -4.12 -18.24 18.62
C GLY A 142 -5.01 -17.00 18.58
N ARG A 143 -5.85 -16.83 19.60
CA ARG A 143 -6.53 -15.56 19.85
C ARG A 143 -5.49 -14.50 20.25
N SER A 144 -5.66 -13.28 19.77
CA SER A 144 -4.81 -12.13 20.13
C SER A 144 -4.68 -11.99 21.64
N ARG A 145 -3.46 -11.78 22.11
CA ARG A 145 -3.09 -11.57 23.51
C ARG A 145 -2.32 -10.27 23.62
N LEU A 146 -3.03 -9.17 23.38
CA LEU A 146 -2.46 -7.84 23.40
C LEU A 146 -1.94 -7.47 24.80
N ARG A 147 -0.70 -6.98 24.83
CA ARG A 147 0.05 -6.49 25.99
C ARG A 147 0.76 -5.18 25.62
N GLY A 148 1.06 -4.37 26.65
CA GLY A 148 1.94 -3.21 26.51
C GLY A 148 1.49 -2.22 25.44
N VAL A 149 0.25 -1.71 25.52
CA VAL A 149 -0.17 -0.58 24.68
C VAL A 149 0.68 0.63 25.06
N LEU A 150 1.46 1.16 24.12
CA LEU A 150 2.38 2.27 24.36
C LEU A 150 1.74 3.61 23.95
N ALA A 151 0.63 3.98 24.57
CA ALA A 151 -0.17 5.14 24.18
C ALA A 151 0.61 6.46 24.25
N ASP A 152 1.38 6.69 25.31
CA ASP A 152 2.21 7.90 25.45
C ASP A 152 3.30 7.98 24.39
N VAL A 153 3.86 6.82 24.00
CA VAL A 153 4.88 6.74 22.95
C VAL A 153 4.25 7.07 21.59
N ALA A 154 3.06 6.54 21.32
CA ALA A 154 2.29 6.86 20.12
C ALA A 154 1.96 8.35 20.01
N ALA A 155 1.47 8.97 21.09
CA ALA A 155 1.15 10.40 21.10
C ALA A 155 2.41 11.27 20.88
N LYS A 156 3.55 10.90 21.48
CA LYS A 156 4.83 11.57 21.26
C LYS A 156 5.35 11.40 19.83
N ALA A 157 5.21 10.21 19.26
CA ALA A 157 5.58 9.94 17.87
C ALA A 157 4.77 10.80 16.88
N ASP A 158 3.45 10.89 17.07
CA ASP A 158 2.59 11.74 16.25
C ASP A 158 2.97 13.22 16.38
N SER A 159 3.25 13.68 17.60
CA SER A 159 3.69 15.07 17.85
C SER A 159 5.03 15.37 17.17
N ALA A 160 5.99 14.44 17.22
CA ALA A 160 7.27 14.56 16.55
C ALA A 160 7.13 14.52 15.02
N ALA A 161 6.24 13.70 14.48
CA ALA A 161 5.94 13.65 13.07
C ALA A 161 5.33 14.97 12.57
N ALA A 162 4.37 15.53 13.32
CA ALA A 162 3.80 16.84 13.04
C ALA A 162 4.87 17.95 13.03
N ALA A 163 5.79 17.93 14.01
CA ALA A 163 6.89 18.90 14.08
C ALA A 163 7.87 18.80 12.89
N ARG A 164 7.99 17.63 12.26
CA ARG A 164 8.74 17.43 11.00
C ARG A 164 7.93 17.81 9.75
N GLY A 165 6.70 18.30 9.91
CA GLY A 165 5.80 18.65 8.80
C GLY A 165 5.08 17.45 8.17
N ALA A 166 5.20 16.25 8.75
CA ALA A 166 4.45 15.09 8.28
C ALA A 166 2.95 15.27 8.56
N ARG A 167 2.10 14.71 7.70
CA ARG A 167 0.64 14.78 7.85
C ARG A 167 0.06 13.38 7.98
N PRO A 168 -0.99 13.20 8.80
CA PRO A 168 -1.68 11.92 8.87
C PRO A 168 -2.35 11.61 7.53
N VAL A 169 -2.34 10.33 7.14
CA VAL A 169 -3.23 9.88 6.06
C VAL A 169 -4.69 10.11 6.47
N ARG A 170 -5.54 10.37 5.49
CA ARG A 170 -6.99 10.50 5.72
C ARG A 170 -7.53 9.21 6.34
N ALA A 171 -8.57 9.36 7.16
CA ALA A 171 -9.35 8.22 7.60
C ALA A 171 -9.82 7.45 6.37
N PHE A 172 -9.65 6.12 6.38
CA PHE A 172 -10.06 5.30 5.25
C PHE A 172 -11.56 5.48 5.02
N SER A 173 -11.91 5.90 3.81
CA SER A 173 -13.29 6.07 3.37
C SER A 173 -13.44 5.34 2.04
N LEU A 174 -14.45 4.49 1.94
CA LEU A 174 -14.93 4.00 0.65
C LEU A 174 -15.77 5.12 0.06
N LEU A 175 -15.13 6.10 -0.59
CA LEU A 175 -15.90 7.05 -1.38
C LEU A 175 -16.45 6.29 -2.60
N PRO A 176 -17.77 6.32 -2.84
CA PRO A 176 -18.39 5.56 -3.93
C PRO A 176 -18.01 6.11 -5.32
N ASP A 177 -17.40 7.29 -5.38
CA ASP A 177 -16.96 7.94 -6.62
C ASP A 177 -15.54 8.48 -6.42
N VAL A 178 -14.59 7.86 -7.12
CA VAL A 178 -13.17 8.20 -7.12
C VAL A 178 -12.93 9.57 -7.75
N ASP A 179 -13.72 9.95 -8.76
CA ASP A 179 -13.58 11.22 -9.45
C ASP A 179 -14.06 12.37 -8.57
N ALA A 180 -15.14 12.16 -7.80
CA ALA A 180 -15.59 13.13 -6.81
C ALA A 180 -14.54 13.36 -5.72
N ALA A 181 -13.81 12.31 -5.31
CA ALA A 181 -12.73 12.40 -4.34
C ALA A 181 -11.54 13.22 -4.86
N LEU A 182 -11.13 13.01 -6.12
CA LEU A 182 -10.03 13.72 -6.78
C LEU A 182 -10.35 15.21 -7.01
N ARG A 183 -11.58 15.53 -7.44
CA ARG A 183 -12.03 16.93 -7.62
C ARG A 183 -12.01 17.71 -6.30
N ALA A 184 -12.38 17.07 -5.18
CA ALA A 184 -12.31 17.68 -3.85
C ALA A 184 -10.87 17.95 -3.37
N GLU A 185 -9.86 17.34 -4.00
CA GLU A 185 -8.44 17.51 -3.70
C GLU A 185 -7.73 18.53 -4.59
N GLY A 186 -8.44 19.18 -5.52
CA GLY A 186 -7.90 20.26 -6.36
C GLY A 186 -7.09 19.78 -7.57
N GLY A 187 -7.20 18.50 -7.96
CA GLY A 187 -6.61 18.00 -9.20
C GLY A 187 -7.33 18.61 -10.42
N GLN A 188 -6.59 19.31 -11.28
CA GLN A 188 -7.11 19.73 -12.58
C GLN A 188 -7.34 18.50 -13.46
N ALA A 189 -8.61 18.20 -13.74
CA ALA A 189 -8.95 17.24 -14.78
C ALA A 189 -8.47 17.78 -16.13
N THR A 190 -7.60 17.04 -16.80
CA THR A 190 -7.31 17.25 -18.21
C THR A 190 -8.56 16.86 -18.99
N GLU A 191 -9.24 17.85 -19.59
CA GLU A 191 -10.35 17.64 -20.52
C GLU A 191 -9.92 16.67 -21.64
N PRO A 192 -10.71 15.64 -21.97
CA PRO A 192 -10.42 14.82 -23.13
C PRO A 192 -10.67 15.63 -24.41
N MET A 193 -9.71 15.56 -25.34
CA MET A 193 -9.86 16.09 -26.70
C MET A 193 -11.05 15.41 -27.39
N HIS A 194 -11.89 16.22 -28.01
CA HIS A 194 -12.88 15.77 -28.98
C HIS A 194 -12.18 15.07 -30.16
N GLU A 195 -12.44 13.78 -30.36
CA GLU A 195 -12.26 13.13 -31.65
C GLU A 195 -13.55 13.34 -32.46
N GLU A 196 -13.43 13.98 -33.61
CA GLU A 196 -14.50 14.15 -34.59
C GLU A 196 -14.74 12.80 -35.29
N ASP A 197 -15.99 12.32 -35.26
CA ASP A 197 -16.43 11.12 -35.98
C ASP A 197 -16.36 11.37 -37.50
N GLU A 198 -15.42 10.71 -38.19
CA GLU A 198 -15.47 10.54 -39.65
C GLU A 198 -16.40 9.35 -39.99
N ASP A 199 -17.62 9.65 -40.41
CA ASP A 199 -18.56 8.69 -40.99
C ASP A 199 -18.01 8.13 -42.31
N ALA A 200 -17.57 6.87 -42.29
CA ALA A 200 -17.27 6.08 -43.49
C ALA A 200 -18.47 5.18 -43.83
N GLU A 201 -19.40 5.66 -44.67
CA GLU A 201 -20.37 4.80 -45.37
C GLU A 201 -19.74 4.18 -46.62
N ALA A 202 -19.82 2.85 -46.71
CA ALA A 202 -19.34 2.03 -47.82
C ALA A 202 -20.25 2.11 -49.07
N PRO A 203 -19.73 1.87 -50.30
CA PRO A 203 -20.49 2.09 -51.53
C PRO A 203 -21.40 0.91 -51.90
N GLY A 204 -22.67 1.20 -52.16
CA GLY A 204 -23.63 0.31 -52.83
C GLY A 204 -23.69 0.58 -54.35
N ALA A 205 -23.65 -0.50 -55.13
CA ALA A 205 -23.47 -0.54 -56.57
C ALA A 205 -24.70 -0.14 -57.42
N ALA A 206 -24.43 0.42 -58.63
CA ALA A 206 -24.91 -0.04 -59.96
C ALA A 206 -25.26 1.11 -60.92
N GLY A 207 -24.78 1.04 -62.18
CA GLY A 207 -25.47 1.71 -63.30
C GLY A 207 -24.64 2.19 -64.50
N ALA A 208 -24.33 1.26 -65.42
CA ALA A 208 -24.27 1.42 -66.89
C ALA A 208 -23.24 2.37 -67.55
N ALA A 209 -22.32 1.71 -68.27
CA ALA A 209 -21.41 2.24 -69.26
C ALA A 209 -22.12 2.69 -70.56
N GLY A 210 -21.50 3.64 -71.25
CA GLY A 210 -21.92 4.16 -72.54
C GLY A 210 -21.50 3.33 -73.75
N ALA A 211 -22.19 3.65 -74.84
CA ALA A 211 -21.83 3.65 -76.26
C ALA A 211 -20.52 2.98 -76.70
N ASP A 212 -20.67 2.06 -77.66
CA ASP A 212 -19.82 1.97 -78.85
C ASP A 212 -20.70 1.54 -80.03
N GLY A 213 -20.68 2.30 -81.13
CA GLY A 213 -21.51 2.12 -82.35
C GLY A 213 -21.98 3.42 -82.99
#